data_AF-A0A3P7I6M5-F1
#
_entry.id   AF-A0A3P7I6M5-F1
#
_cell.length_a   1.000
_cell.length_b   1.000
_cell.length_c   1.000
_cell.angle_alpha   90.00
_cell.angle_beta   90.00
_cell.angle_gamma   90.00
#
_symmetry.space_group_name_H-M   'P 1'
#
loop_
_entity.id
_entity.type
_entity.pdbx_description
1 polymer ?
#
loop_
_entity_poly.entity_id
_entity_poly.type
_entity_poly.pdbx_seq_one_letter_code
_entity_poly.pdbx_strand_id
1 'polypeptide(L)'
;MWTSLKGSQICRAADDIYYWMQFWDKIRKEKLPVTRSRGDVWDMHQYHCLFNSCRVPELPKDRIYRYFKTEAEGECPSHITVLCRGNIWRLEMLRNGLLKTPDELHHMLSFIDKNSKEVDHCVATLTADKRDTWAKVIHIYGSSD
;
A
#
# COMPACT_ATOMS: atom_id res chain seq x y z
N MET A 1 -23.25 9.92 -16.21
CA MET A 1 -21.78 9.83 -16.04
C MET A 1 -21.44 10.40 -14.68
N TRP A 2 -20.79 9.66 -13.80
CA TRP A 2 -20.47 10.16 -12.45
C TRP A 2 -19.29 11.13 -12.56
N THR A 3 -19.51 12.42 -12.31
CA THR A 3 -18.48 13.44 -12.35
C THR A 3 -17.86 13.61 -10.97
N SER A 4 -16.54 13.46 -10.86
CA SER A 4 -15.82 13.71 -9.61
C SER A 4 -16.07 15.13 -9.10
N LEU A 5 -16.37 15.29 -7.81
CA LEU A 5 -16.51 16.61 -7.21
C LEU A 5 -15.13 17.28 -7.15
N LYS A 6 -14.97 18.43 -7.82
CA LYS A 6 -13.70 19.16 -7.85
C LYS A 6 -13.27 19.53 -6.42
N GLY A 7 -11.97 19.38 -6.13
CA GLY A 7 -11.41 19.68 -4.80
C GLY A 7 -11.65 18.59 -3.74
N SER A 8 -12.41 17.53 -4.04
CA SER A 8 -12.70 16.47 -3.06
C SER A 8 -11.70 15.31 -3.05
N GLN A 9 -10.66 15.35 -3.90
CA GLN A 9 -9.73 14.23 -4.04
C GLN A 9 -9.02 13.90 -2.71
N ILE A 10 -8.45 14.91 -2.04
CA ILE A 10 -7.63 14.69 -0.85
C ILE A 10 -8.50 14.23 0.34
N CYS A 11 -9.69 14.81 0.54
CA CYS A 11 -10.58 14.37 1.62
C CYS A 11 -11.07 12.95 1.41
N ARG A 12 -11.47 12.59 0.19
CA ARG A 12 -11.88 11.21 -0.13
C ARG A 12 -10.73 10.22 -0.01
N ALA A 13 -9.53 10.58 -0.48
CA ALA A 13 -8.35 9.74 -0.31
C ALA A 13 -8.00 9.53 1.17
N ALA A 14 -8.14 10.55 2.01
CA ALA A 14 -7.93 10.43 3.45
C ALA A 14 -8.91 9.45 4.11
N ASP A 15 -10.20 9.56 3.78
CA ASP A 15 -11.24 8.62 4.23
C ASP A 15 -10.97 7.20 3.74
N ASP A 16 -10.69 7.04 2.44
CA ASP A 16 -10.43 5.75 1.82
C ASP A 16 -9.24 5.05 2.49
N ILE A 17 -8.11 5.75 2.66
CA ILE A 17 -6.93 5.22 3.35
C ILE A 17 -7.26 4.84 4.79
N TYR A 18 -8.00 5.67 5.51
CA TYR A 18 -8.41 5.37 6.88
C TYR A 18 -9.22 4.08 6.96
N TYR A 19 -10.22 3.89 6.11
CA TYR A 19 -11.02 2.67 6.09
C TYR A 19 -10.24 1.44 5.63
N TRP A 20 -9.33 1.58 4.66
CA TRP A 20 -8.41 0.51 4.27
C TRP A 20 -7.49 0.10 5.43
N MET A 21 -7.01 1.06 6.21
CA MET A 21 -6.15 0.78 7.36
C MET A 21 -6.92 0.20 8.54
N GLN A 22 -8.20 0.54 8.72
CA GLN A 22 -9.07 -0.21 9.64
C GLN A 22 -9.24 -1.67 9.19
N PHE A 23 -9.33 -1.92 7.88
CA PHE A 23 -9.43 -3.28 7.35
C PHE A 23 -8.14 -4.06 7.59
N TRP A 24 -6.98 -3.46 7.32
CA TRP A 24 -5.66 -4.00 7.68
C TRP A 24 -5.57 -4.35 9.17
N ASP A 25 -6.00 -3.45 10.06
CA ASP A 25 -5.99 -3.66 11.51
C ASP A 25 -6.90 -4.83 11.93
N LYS A 26 -8.09 -4.95 11.29
CA LYS A 26 -9.00 -6.08 11.52
C LYS A 26 -8.39 -7.43 11.11
N ILE A 27 -7.67 -7.49 9.98
CA ILE A 27 -6.98 -8.72 9.58
C ILE A 27 -5.83 -9.00 10.56
N ARG A 28 -5.02 -8.00 10.93
CA ARG A 28 -3.91 -8.17 11.87
C ARG A 28 -4.36 -8.69 13.23
N LYS A 29 -5.49 -8.19 13.73
CA LYS A 29 -6.10 -8.63 15.00
C LYS A 29 -6.93 -9.89 14.86
N GLU A 30 -7.01 -10.47 13.67
CA GLU A 30 -7.83 -11.66 13.37
C GLU A 30 -9.31 -11.46 13.75
N LYS A 31 -9.81 -10.22 13.63
CA LYS A 31 -11.20 -9.83 13.92
C LYS A 31 -12.08 -9.75 12.67
N LEU A 32 -11.52 -10.03 11.49
CA LEU A 32 -12.30 -10.12 10.26
C LEU A 32 -13.23 -11.36 10.34
N PRO A 33 -14.55 -11.21 10.12
CA PRO A 33 -15.45 -12.35 10.13
C PRO A 33 -15.06 -13.41 9.09
N VAL A 34 -15.10 -14.68 9.50
CA VAL A 34 -14.84 -15.81 8.60
C VAL A 34 -15.91 -15.88 7.53
N THR A 35 -15.48 -15.98 6.27
CA THR A 35 -16.38 -16.11 5.13
C THR A 35 -17.03 -17.50 5.13
N ARG A 36 -18.36 -17.51 5.00
CA ARG A 36 -19.15 -18.74 4.92
C ARG A 36 -20.10 -18.70 3.74
N SER A 37 -20.30 -19.84 3.10
CA SER A 37 -21.33 -20.01 2.07
C SER A 37 -22.05 -21.33 2.31
N ARG A 38 -23.39 -21.30 2.39
CA ARG A 38 -24.23 -22.49 2.61
C ARG A 38 -23.84 -23.35 3.83
N GLY A 39 -23.24 -22.74 4.85
CA GLY A 39 -22.76 -23.42 6.05
C GLY A 39 -21.27 -23.77 6.03
N ASP A 40 -20.65 -23.82 4.85
CA ASP A 40 -19.24 -24.16 4.69
C ASP A 40 -18.33 -22.96 4.92
N VAL A 41 -17.20 -23.20 5.59
CA VAL A 41 -16.14 -22.22 5.82
C VAL A 41 -15.24 -22.13 4.60
N TRP A 42 -14.94 -20.92 4.16
CA TRP A 42 -14.00 -20.68 3.06
C TRP A 42 -12.60 -20.37 3.60
N ASP A 43 -11.59 -20.66 2.78
CA ASP A 43 -10.22 -20.29 3.06
C ASP A 43 -10.09 -18.76 3.16
N MET A 44 -9.36 -18.30 4.18
CA MET A 44 -9.14 -16.88 4.45
C MET A 44 -7.70 -16.44 4.13
N HIS A 45 -6.83 -17.35 3.65
CA HIS A 45 -5.41 -17.05 3.42
C HIS A 45 -5.18 -15.90 2.43
N GLN A 46 -6.09 -15.70 1.47
CA GLN A 46 -6.00 -14.60 0.51
C GLN A 46 -5.97 -13.21 1.17
N TYR A 47 -6.61 -13.04 2.34
CA TYR A 47 -6.58 -11.78 3.08
C TYR A 47 -5.17 -11.43 3.61
N HIS A 48 -4.35 -12.44 3.92
CA HIS A 48 -2.95 -12.24 4.33
C HIS A 48 -2.06 -11.83 3.15
N CYS A 49 -2.56 -11.94 1.91
CA CYS A 49 -1.85 -11.50 0.70
C CYS A 49 -2.19 -10.07 0.29
N LEU A 50 -3.20 -9.45 0.88
CA LEU A 50 -3.78 -8.18 0.42
C LEU A 50 -2.90 -6.97 0.75
N PHE A 51 -2.32 -6.97 1.95
CA PHE A 51 -1.47 -5.88 2.44
C PHE A 51 -0.03 -6.33 2.53
N ASN A 52 0.89 -5.35 2.57
CA ASN A 52 2.32 -5.57 2.80
C ASN A 52 2.92 -6.66 1.90
N SER A 53 2.42 -6.77 0.67
CA SER A 53 2.88 -7.73 -0.32
C SER A 53 3.34 -6.98 -1.56
N CYS A 54 4.39 -7.48 -2.22
CA CYS A 54 4.92 -6.87 -3.42
C CYS A 54 5.50 -7.94 -4.34
N ARG A 55 5.27 -7.78 -5.65
CA ARG A 55 5.88 -8.59 -6.69
C ARG A 55 7.19 -7.93 -7.13
N VAL A 56 8.30 -8.62 -6.89
CA VAL A 56 9.63 -8.19 -7.31
C VAL A 56 9.97 -8.91 -8.62
N PRO A 57 10.41 -8.18 -9.66
CA PRO A 57 10.87 -8.80 -10.90
C PRO A 57 12.16 -9.57 -10.65
N GLU A 58 12.22 -10.83 -11.08
CA GLU A 58 13.38 -11.71 -10.90
C GLU A 58 13.50 -12.61 -12.14
N LEU A 59 14.73 -13.01 -12.51
CA LEU A 59 14.96 -14.00 -13.56
C LEU A 59 15.20 -15.39 -12.95
N PRO A 60 14.67 -16.48 -13.53
CA PRO A 60 13.82 -16.53 -14.74
C PRO A 60 12.33 -16.29 -14.45
N LYS A 61 11.95 -16.06 -13.19
CA LYS A 61 10.56 -15.83 -12.79
C LYS A 61 10.52 -14.85 -11.62
N ASP A 62 9.52 -13.99 -11.63
CA ASP A 62 9.26 -13.05 -10.55
C ASP A 62 8.92 -13.76 -9.23
N ARG A 63 9.11 -13.02 -8.14
CA ARG A 63 8.79 -13.48 -6.79
C ARG A 63 7.81 -12.54 -6.12
N ILE A 64 6.87 -13.11 -5.37
CA ILE A 64 5.97 -12.34 -4.50
C ILE A 64 6.50 -12.42 -3.08
N TYR A 65 6.90 -11.28 -2.54
CA TYR A 65 7.27 -11.12 -1.15
C TYR A 65 6.04 -10.72 -0.35
N ARG A 66 5.88 -11.31 0.83
CA ARG A 66 4.79 -11.04 1.77
C ARG A 66 5.39 -10.72 3.12
N TYR A 67 5.12 -9.52 3.60
CA TYR A 67 5.61 -9.00 4.88
C TYR A 67 4.49 -8.82 5.89
N PHE A 68 3.24 -9.07 5.48
CA PHE A 68 2.10 -9.07 6.39
C PHE A 68 2.27 -10.16 7.44
N LYS A 69 1.94 -9.80 8.67
CA LYS A 69 1.86 -10.71 9.82
C LYS A 69 0.60 -10.38 10.61
N THR A 70 0.01 -11.32 11.32
CA THR A 70 -0.96 -11.01 12.39
C THR A 70 -0.23 -10.49 13.64
N GLU A 71 -0.98 -10.02 14.63
CA GLU A 71 -0.38 -9.64 15.93
C GLU A 71 0.29 -10.85 16.61
N ALA A 72 -0.26 -12.05 16.44
CA ALA A 72 0.31 -13.29 16.99
C ALA A 72 1.62 -13.70 16.28
N GLU A 73 1.77 -13.36 15.00
CA GLU A 73 2.97 -13.65 14.19
C GLU A 73 4.08 -12.59 14.36
N GLY A 74 3.73 -11.38 14.80
CA GLY A 74 4.65 -10.33 15.23
C GLY A 74 4.51 -8.99 14.50
N GLU A 75 5.64 -8.28 14.42
CA GLU A 75 5.72 -6.93 13.83
C GLU A 75 5.40 -6.93 12.32
N CYS A 76 4.59 -5.96 11.89
CA CYS A 76 4.20 -5.77 10.49
C CYS A 76 4.34 -4.29 10.12
N PRO A 77 4.84 -3.96 8.92
CA PRO A 77 4.92 -2.57 8.50
C PRO A 77 3.55 -1.90 8.46
N SER A 78 3.46 -0.70 9.04
CA SER A 78 2.24 0.10 9.10
C SER A 78 2.23 1.33 8.18
N HIS A 79 3.28 1.55 7.40
CA HIS A 79 3.32 2.68 6.48
C HIS A 79 2.63 2.37 5.17
N ILE A 80 2.22 3.42 4.48
CA ILE A 80 1.82 3.38 3.07
C ILE A 80 2.86 4.09 2.22
N THR A 81 2.81 3.80 0.92
CA THR A 81 3.54 4.55 -0.11
C THR A 81 2.55 5.43 -0.88
N VAL A 82 2.84 6.73 -0.97
CA VAL A 82 2.04 7.68 -1.76
C VAL A 82 2.87 8.13 -2.97
N LEU A 83 2.34 7.88 -4.16
CA LEU A 83 2.92 8.35 -5.42
C LEU A 83 2.25 9.68 -5.81
N CYS A 84 3.03 10.75 -5.98
CA CYS A 84 2.49 12.06 -6.34
C CYS A 84 3.43 12.79 -7.31
N ARG A 85 2.95 13.08 -8.52
CA ARG A 85 3.71 13.75 -9.61
C ARG A 85 5.12 13.16 -9.81
N GLY A 86 5.21 11.83 -9.76
CA GLY A 86 6.45 11.06 -9.92
C GLY A 86 7.36 10.97 -8.68
N ASN A 87 6.98 11.59 -7.57
CA ASN A 87 7.65 11.44 -6.28
C ASN A 87 7.07 10.27 -5.49
N ILE A 88 7.90 9.62 -4.70
CA ILE A 88 7.53 8.50 -3.82
C ILE A 88 7.66 8.96 -2.37
N TRP A 89 6.56 8.91 -1.62
CA TRP A 89 6.52 9.29 -0.21
C TRP A 89 6.21 8.07 0.66
N ARG A 90 6.91 7.95 1.79
CA ARG A 90 6.56 7.03 2.87
C ARG A 90 5.75 7.78 3.92
N LEU A 91 4.57 7.25 4.25
CA LEU A 91 3.69 7.84 5.26
C LEU A 91 3.36 6.80 6.33
N GLU A 92 3.81 7.04 7.56
CA GLU A 92 3.50 6.15 8.70
C GLU A 92 2.05 6.31 9.13
N MET A 93 1.28 5.21 9.18
CA MET A 93 -0.14 5.27 9.53
C MET A 93 -0.40 5.26 11.03
N LEU A 94 0.53 4.76 11.83
CA LEU A 94 0.38 4.70 13.29
C LEU A 94 1.02 5.91 13.97
N ARG A 95 0.37 6.44 15.00
CA ARG A 95 0.92 7.38 15.98
C ARG A 95 0.69 6.79 17.36
N ASN A 96 1.77 6.40 18.03
CA ASN A 96 1.72 5.74 19.35
C ASN A 96 0.80 4.51 19.36
N GLY A 97 0.89 3.67 18.31
CA GLY A 97 0.07 2.47 18.16
C GLY A 97 -1.38 2.70 17.71
N LEU A 98 -1.82 3.95 17.56
CA LEU A 98 -3.16 4.28 17.07
C LEU A 98 -3.13 4.69 15.59
N LEU A 99 -4.14 4.28 14.83
CA LEU A 99 -4.34 4.74 13.46
C LEU A 99 -4.54 6.26 13.44
N LYS A 100 -3.89 6.93 12.50
CA LYS A 100 -4.13 8.35 12.20
C LYS A 100 -5.58 8.56 11.76
N THR A 101 -6.18 9.65 12.19
CA THR A 101 -7.56 10.01 11.81
C THR A 101 -7.62 10.51 10.36
N PRO A 102 -8.81 10.52 9.74
CA PRO A 102 -8.99 11.14 8.42
C PRO A 102 -8.48 12.58 8.35
N ASP A 103 -8.66 13.39 9.40
CA ASP A 103 -8.15 14.77 9.45
C ASP A 103 -6.62 14.83 9.42
N GLU A 104 -5.94 13.94 10.14
CA GLU A 104 -4.48 13.85 10.11
C GLU A 104 -3.99 13.44 8.72
N LEU A 105 -4.66 12.47 8.11
CA LEU A 105 -4.33 12.01 6.76
C LEU A 105 -4.58 13.09 5.72
N HIS A 106 -5.68 13.84 5.85
CA HIS A 106 -5.95 14.98 4.98
C HIS A 106 -4.82 16.01 5.04
N HIS A 107 -4.34 16.35 6.24
CA HIS A 107 -3.20 17.27 6.40
C HIS A 107 -1.92 16.72 5.78
N MET A 108 -1.60 15.44 6.00
CA MET A 108 -0.38 14.84 5.44
C MET A 108 -0.43 14.68 3.92
N LEU A 109 -1.57 14.28 3.36
CA LEU A 109 -1.78 14.21 1.92
C LEU A 109 -1.76 15.60 1.28
N SER A 110 -2.34 16.61 1.94
CA SER A 110 -2.23 18.01 1.50
C SER A 110 -0.78 18.49 1.51
N PHE A 111 0.01 18.06 2.49
CA PHE A 111 1.44 18.36 2.53
C PHE A 111 2.17 17.69 1.37
N ILE A 112 1.93 16.40 1.12
CA ILE A 112 2.51 15.67 -0.02
C ILE A 112 2.13 16.33 -1.35
N ASP A 113 0.86 16.69 -1.52
CA ASP A 113 0.38 17.36 -2.72
C ASP A 113 0.90 18.80 -2.85
N LYS A 114 1.25 19.50 -1.78
CA LYS A 114 1.91 20.82 -1.93
C LYS A 114 3.40 20.71 -2.23
N ASN A 115 4.06 19.65 -1.77
CA ASN A 115 5.52 19.52 -1.83
C ASN A 115 6.03 18.61 -2.94
N SER A 116 5.16 17.88 -3.64
CA SER A 116 5.57 17.06 -4.78
C SER A 116 5.76 17.94 -6.02
N LYS A 117 6.98 18.08 -6.52
CA LYS A 117 7.24 18.78 -7.78
C LYS A 117 7.07 17.82 -8.96
N GLU A 118 6.70 18.32 -10.13
CA GLU A 118 6.74 17.49 -11.33
C GLU A 118 8.19 17.06 -11.60
N VAL A 119 8.37 15.78 -11.93
CA VAL A 119 9.66 15.20 -12.27
C VAL A 119 9.58 14.62 -13.67
N ASP A 120 10.63 14.83 -14.46
CA ASP A 120 10.70 14.33 -15.85
C ASP A 120 10.80 12.80 -15.91
N HIS A 121 11.39 12.20 -14.88
CA HIS A 121 11.64 10.77 -14.79
C HIS A 121 11.20 10.23 -13.42
N CYS A 122 10.34 9.22 -13.43
CA CYS A 122 9.82 8.58 -12.23
C CYS A 122 10.22 7.10 -12.24
N VAL A 123 10.95 6.65 -11.21
CA VAL A 123 11.39 5.24 -11.08
C VAL A 123 10.20 4.27 -11.10
N ALA A 124 9.03 4.69 -10.62
CA ALA A 124 7.84 3.84 -10.60
C ALA A 124 7.35 3.45 -12.02
N THR A 125 7.69 4.19 -13.08
CA THR A 125 7.29 3.83 -14.45
C THR A 125 7.94 2.52 -14.92
N LEU A 126 9.10 2.17 -14.36
CA LEU A 126 9.78 0.91 -14.67
C LEU A 126 8.95 -0.31 -14.28
N THR A 127 8.02 -0.17 -13.33
CA THR A 127 7.11 -1.25 -12.93
C THR A 127 6.14 -1.67 -14.04
N ALA A 128 5.93 -0.81 -15.05
CA ALA A 128 5.08 -1.05 -16.22
C ALA A 128 5.86 -1.62 -17.42
N ASP A 129 7.19 -1.73 -17.35
CA ASP A 129 8.01 -2.27 -18.44
C ASP A 129 7.95 -3.81 -18.49
N LYS A 130 8.52 -4.39 -19.56
CA LYS A 130 8.71 -5.84 -19.72
C LYS A 130 9.45 -6.41 -18.50
N ARG A 131 8.97 -7.54 -17.98
CA ARG A 131 9.46 -8.14 -16.72
C ARG A 131 10.96 -8.40 -16.73
N ASP A 132 11.50 -8.97 -17.82
CA ASP A 132 12.93 -9.23 -17.96
C ASP A 132 13.78 -7.95 -18.03
N THR A 133 13.25 -6.89 -18.67
CA THR A 133 13.91 -5.57 -18.69
C THR A 133 13.93 -4.99 -17.29
N TRP A 134 12.78 -5.01 -16.60
CA TRP A 134 12.66 -4.48 -15.25
C TRP A 134 13.53 -5.26 -14.25
N ALA A 135 13.58 -6.60 -14.35
CA ALA A 135 14.43 -7.45 -13.52
C ALA A 135 15.91 -7.06 -13.66
N LYS A 136 16.39 -6.83 -14.90
CA LYS A 136 17.78 -6.42 -15.14
C LYS A 136 18.10 -5.06 -14.52
N VAL A 137 17.15 -4.12 -14.60
CA VAL A 137 17.36 -2.76 -14.10
C VAL A 137 17.29 -2.71 -12.57
N ILE A 138 16.33 -3.40 -11.93
CA ILE A 138 16.17 -3.34 -10.47
C ILE A 138 17.40 -3.88 -9.72
N HIS A 139 18.08 -4.90 -10.26
CA HIS A 139 19.29 -5.45 -9.64
C HIS A 139 20.46 -4.45 -9.65
N ILE A 140 20.54 -3.58 -10.67
CA ILE A 140 21.57 -2.54 -10.77
C ILE A 140 21.35 -1.48 -9.67
N TYR A 141 20.10 -1.07 -9.44
CA TYR A 141 19.77 -0.05 -8.43
C TYR A 141 19.65 -0.61 -7.00
N GLY A 142 19.39 -1.91 -6.85
CA GLY A 142 19.22 -2.58 -5.54
C GLY A 142 20.50 -3.10 -4.90
N SER A 143 21.67 -2.91 -5.54
CA SER A 143 22.98 -3.36 -5.02
C SER A 143 23.79 -2.24 -4.34
N SER A 144 23.12 -1.16 -3.95
CA SER A 144 23.73 -0.06 -3.19
C SER A 144 23.20 -0.11 -1.75
N ASP A 145 23.76 -1.02 -0.95
CA ASP A 145 23.72 -0.96 0.52
C ASP A 145 24.98 -0.24 1.01
#